data_AF-A0A3M1TN09-F1
#
_entry.id   AF-A0A3M1TN09-F1
#
_cell.length_a   1.000
_cell.length_b   1.000
_cell.length_c   1.000
_cell.angle_alpha   90.00
_cell.angle_beta   90.00
_cell.angle_gamma   90.00
#
_symmetry.space_group_name_H-M   'P 1'
#
loop_
_entity.id
_entity.type
_entity.pdbx_description
1 polymer ?
#
loop_
_entity_poly.entity_id
_entity_poly.type
_entity_poly.pdbx_seq_one_letter_code
_entity_poly.pdbx_strand_id
1 'polypeptide(L)'
;MIELRCPCGFKSKHDTSTSGRLVRCKRCRTKQRVPAEPSVEEILRALEERKRERTHHYVFAHRVLPEVAFQDPRRILCLFASCEASNFLVDLWDEVGRACPCHLPAEGLGVSLEEVPGLDEPVVLIRFPDPEIPPEAHFLALVPWTERRFLGLWPRPTLRCFTLEQGIRLGGGLRTVLCEWSPEKKGEGLNHTNYGDGPAPQRRAFLERLGALLSEA
;
A
#
# COMPACT_ATOMS: atom_id res chain seq x y z
N MET A 1 4.15 -30.66 10.24
CA MET A 1 3.42 -31.41 11.30
C MET A 1 2.05 -30.80 11.47
N ILE A 2 1.00 -31.54 11.17
CA ILE A 2 -0.41 -31.11 11.19
C ILE A 2 -1.03 -31.51 12.53
N GLU A 3 -1.61 -30.57 13.30
CA GLU A 3 -2.34 -30.86 14.53
C GLU A 3 -3.84 -31.03 14.22
N LEU A 4 -4.39 -32.19 14.57
CA LEU A 4 -5.83 -32.45 14.48
C LEU A 4 -6.46 -32.41 15.86
N ARG A 5 -7.63 -31.77 15.96
CA ARG A 5 -8.47 -31.80 17.15
C ARG A 5 -9.73 -32.62 16.88
N CYS A 6 -9.82 -33.76 17.54
CA CYS A 6 -11.00 -34.61 17.49
C CYS A 6 -12.19 -33.95 18.19
N PRO A 7 -13.44 -34.21 17.76
CA PRO A 7 -14.64 -33.81 18.50
C PRO A 7 -14.68 -34.28 19.97
N CYS A 8 -14.05 -35.41 20.31
CA CYS A 8 -13.92 -35.86 21.72
C CYS A 8 -12.85 -35.10 22.52
N GLY A 9 -12.30 -34.01 21.99
CA GLY A 9 -11.25 -33.19 22.59
C GLY A 9 -9.82 -33.73 22.45
N PHE A 10 -9.62 -34.93 21.91
CA PHE A 10 -8.29 -35.52 21.73
C PHE A 10 -7.50 -34.81 20.62
N LYS A 11 -6.26 -34.42 20.92
CA LYS A 11 -5.33 -33.80 19.97
C LYS A 11 -4.31 -34.83 19.47
N SER A 12 -4.06 -34.87 18.17
CA SER A 12 -3.01 -35.70 17.58
C SER A 12 -2.17 -34.92 16.58
N LYS A 13 -0.88 -35.21 16.51
CA LYS A 13 0.05 -34.64 15.52
C LYS A 13 0.30 -35.67 14.43
N HIS A 14 0.28 -35.20 13.19
CA HIS A 14 0.41 -36.01 11.99
C HIS A 14 1.50 -35.43 11.08
N ASP A 15 2.20 -36.33 10.39
CA ASP A 15 3.19 -35.96 9.39
C ASP A 15 2.51 -35.40 8.14
N THR A 16 3.18 -34.48 7.43
CA THR A 16 2.66 -33.89 6.18
C THR A 16 2.44 -34.95 5.09
N SER A 17 3.17 -36.06 5.11
CA SER A 17 2.93 -37.24 4.27
C SER A 17 1.56 -37.91 4.46
N THR A 18 0.85 -37.60 5.56
CA THR A 18 -0.52 -38.09 5.82
C THR A 18 -1.62 -37.10 5.42
N SER A 19 -1.23 -35.96 4.87
CA SER A 19 -2.11 -34.94 4.30
C SER A 19 -3.15 -35.55 3.34
N GLY A 20 -4.41 -35.11 3.44
CA GLY A 20 -5.54 -35.63 2.67
C GLY A 20 -6.03 -37.04 3.05
N ARG A 21 -5.29 -37.81 3.86
CA ARG A 21 -5.66 -39.18 4.27
C ARG A 21 -6.69 -39.19 5.39
N LEU A 22 -7.47 -40.28 5.47
CA LEU A 22 -8.32 -40.56 6.62
C LEU A 22 -7.51 -41.21 7.74
N VAL A 23 -7.53 -40.61 8.93
CA VAL A 23 -6.93 -41.13 10.15
C VAL A 23 -8.01 -41.41 11.18
N ARG A 24 -7.77 -42.36 12.10
CA ARG A 24 -8.69 -42.64 13.22
C ARG A 24 -8.17 -42.00 14.49
N CYS A 25 -9.04 -41.30 15.22
CA CYS A 25 -8.74 -40.82 16.55
C CYS A 25 -8.33 -42.00 17.45
N LYS A 26 -7.18 -41.90 18.13
CA LYS A 26 -6.72 -42.95 19.05
C LYS A 26 -7.65 -43.14 20.26
N ARG A 27 -8.44 -42.12 20.62
CA ARG A 27 -9.36 -42.13 21.76
C ARG A 27 -10.75 -42.67 21.42
N CYS A 28 -11.49 -42.01 20.52
CA CYS A 28 -12.89 -42.38 20.22
C CYS A 28 -13.06 -43.14 18.89
N ARG A 29 -11.97 -43.45 18.18
CA ARG A 29 -11.97 -44.14 16.87
C ARG A 29 -12.68 -43.43 15.72
N THR A 30 -13.25 -42.23 15.95
CA THR A 30 -13.81 -41.36 14.91
C THR A 30 -12.80 -41.14 13.79
N LYS A 31 -13.22 -41.38 12.55
CA LYS A 31 -12.43 -41.10 11.35
C LYS A 31 -12.40 -39.59 11.13
N GLN A 32 -11.22 -39.05 10.89
CA GLN A 32 -10.99 -37.66 10.54
C GLN A 32 -10.15 -37.61 9.29
N ARG A 33 -10.45 -36.68 8.39
CA ARG A 33 -9.58 -36.40 7.25
C ARG A 33 -8.50 -35.42 7.73
N VAL A 34 -7.24 -35.77 7.54
CA VAL A 34 -6.14 -34.81 7.70
C VAL A 34 -6.34 -33.76 6.59
N PRO A 35 -6.41 -32.45 6.90
CA PRO A 35 -6.47 -31.42 5.88
C PRO A 35 -5.39 -31.65 4.83
N ALA A 36 -5.78 -31.56 3.56
CA ALA A 36 -4.79 -31.52 2.50
C ALA A 36 -3.97 -30.23 2.67
N GLU A 37 -2.67 -30.30 2.41
CA GLU A 37 -1.90 -29.08 2.18
C GLU A 37 -2.39 -28.55 0.83
N PRO A 38 -2.69 -27.25 0.74
CA PRO A 38 -3.14 -26.69 -0.51
C PRO A 38 -2.06 -26.89 -1.58
N SER A 39 -2.46 -27.22 -2.80
CA SER A 39 -1.53 -27.32 -3.92
C SER A 39 -0.94 -25.94 -4.23
N VAL A 40 0.18 -25.92 -4.96
CA VAL A 40 0.77 -24.64 -5.42
C VAL A 40 -0.24 -23.85 -6.26
N GLU A 41 -1.01 -24.53 -7.10
CA GLU A 41 -2.05 -23.93 -7.93
C GLU A 41 -3.19 -23.33 -7.09
N GLU A 42 -3.59 -23.99 -5.99
CA GLU A 42 -4.60 -23.46 -5.07
C GLU A 42 -4.09 -22.22 -4.34
N ILE A 43 -2.82 -22.21 -3.92
CA ILE A 43 -2.17 -21.05 -3.31
C ILE A 43 -2.11 -19.89 -4.31
N LEU A 44 -1.65 -20.14 -5.54
CA LEU A 44 -1.55 -19.10 -6.58
C LEU A 44 -2.91 -18.51 -6.92
N ARG A 45 -3.95 -19.34 -7.06
CA ARG A 45 -5.32 -18.88 -7.30
C ARG A 45 -5.82 -17.99 -6.16
N ALA A 46 -5.62 -18.40 -4.91
CA ALA A 46 -6.00 -17.60 -3.74
C ALA A 46 -5.25 -16.25 -3.70
N LEU A 47 -3.96 -16.23 -4.09
CA LEU A 47 -3.19 -14.99 -4.19
C LEU A 47 -3.70 -14.06 -5.30
N GLU A 48 -4.09 -14.60 -6.46
CA GLU A 48 -4.67 -13.81 -7.56
C GLU A 48 -6.03 -13.23 -7.18
N GLU A 49 -6.88 -14.02 -6.52
CA GLU A 49 -8.18 -13.57 -6.02
C GLU A 49 -8.02 -12.44 -5.00
N ARG A 50 -7.11 -12.61 -4.04
CA ARG A 50 -6.74 -11.54 -3.09
C ARG A 50 -6.26 -10.28 -3.80
N LYS A 51 -5.41 -10.38 -4.83
CA LYS A 51 -4.97 -9.21 -5.62
C LYS A 51 -6.14 -8.50 -6.30
N ARG A 52 -7.10 -9.27 -6.82
CA ARG A 52 -8.30 -8.73 -7.44
C ARG A 52 -9.18 -7.98 -6.44
N GLU A 53 -9.40 -8.55 -5.25
CA GLU A 53 -10.16 -7.91 -4.17
C GLU A 53 -9.52 -6.59 -3.70
N ARG A 54 -8.20 -6.55 -3.78
CA ARG A 54 -7.38 -5.42 -3.31
C ARG A 54 -6.98 -4.43 -4.40
N THR A 55 -7.52 -4.59 -5.61
CA THR A 55 -7.22 -3.70 -6.75
C THR A 55 -7.58 -2.25 -6.48
N HIS A 56 -8.63 -1.99 -5.70
CA HIS A 56 -9.06 -0.63 -5.34
C HIS A 56 -7.93 0.17 -4.67
N HIS A 57 -7.33 -0.39 -3.62
CA HIS A 57 -6.23 0.25 -2.88
C HIS A 57 -5.06 0.59 -3.81
N TYR A 58 -4.65 -0.41 -4.60
CA TYR A 58 -3.53 -0.26 -5.53
C TYR A 58 -3.80 0.83 -6.58
N VAL A 59 -4.95 0.80 -7.25
CA VAL A 59 -5.30 1.76 -8.31
C VAL A 59 -5.39 3.16 -7.74
N PHE A 60 -6.02 3.34 -6.58
CA PHE A 60 -6.15 4.64 -5.95
C PHE A 60 -4.76 5.24 -5.63
N ALA A 61 -3.92 4.49 -4.91
CA ALA A 61 -2.63 5.00 -4.42
C ALA A 61 -1.56 5.20 -5.51
N HIS A 62 -1.54 4.34 -6.54
CA HIS A 62 -0.43 4.30 -7.52
C HIS A 62 -0.81 4.84 -8.90
N ARG A 63 -2.09 5.12 -9.16
CA ARG A 63 -2.56 5.65 -10.45
C ARG A 63 -3.34 6.93 -10.27
N VAL A 64 -4.52 6.83 -9.67
CA VAL A 64 -5.51 7.92 -9.70
C VAL A 64 -5.02 9.12 -8.88
N LEU A 65 -4.63 8.90 -7.62
CA LEU A 65 -4.25 10.01 -6.76
C LEU A 65 -2.97 10.74 -7.25
N PRO A 66 -1.89 10.04 -7.64
CA PRO A 66 -0.75 10.70 -8.28
C PRO A 66 -1.12 11.44 -9.58
N GLU A 67 -1.94 10.85 -10.45
CA GLU A 67 -2.36 11.47 -11.71
C GLU A 67 -3.16 12.76 -11.46
N VAL A 68 -4.16 12.71 -10.59
CA VAL A 68 -4.93 13.90 -10.17
C VAL A 68 -4.00 14.96 -9.58
N ALA A 69 -3.02 14.56 -8.78
CA ALA A 69 -2.08 15.50 -8.20
C ALA A 69 -1.23 16.20 -9.26
N PHE A 70 -0.72 15.46 -10.25
CA PHE A 70 0.13 16.02 -11.29
C PHE A 70 -0.62 16.83 -12.35
N GLN A 71 -1.92 16.62 -12.54
CA GLN A 71 -2.75 17.40 -13.47
C GLN A 71 -2.81 18.89 -13.08
N ASP A 72 -3.04 19.20 -11.80
CA ASP A 72 -3.03 20.56 -11.28
C ASP A 72 -2.43 20.62 -9.85
N PRO A 73 -1.09 20.66 -9.75
CA PRO A 73 -0.36 20.68 -8.47
C PRO A 73 -0.81 21.79 -7.52
N ARG A 74 -1.11 22.99 -8.03
CA ARG A 74 -1.52 24.10 -7.18
C ARG A 74 -2.90 23.83 -6.59
N ARG A 75 -3.85 23.44 -7.44
CA ARG A 75 -5.23 23.20 -7.02
C ARG A 75 -5.33 22.07 -6.01
N ILE A 76 -4.63 20.96 -6.23
CA ILE A 76 -4.70 19.80 -5.33
C ILE A 76 -4.09 20.13 -3.95
N LEU A 77 -2.98 20.87 -3.90
CA LEU A 77 -2.36 21.30 -2.65
C LEU A 77 -3.26 22.28 -1.89
N CYS A 78 -3.86 23.26 -2.58
CA CYS A 78 -4.84 24.17 -1.96
C CYS A 78 -6.07 23.42 -1.41
N LEU A 79 -6.56 22.43 -2.15
CA LEU A 79 -7.70 21.60 -1.73
C LEU A 79 -7.36 20.81 -0.46
N PHE A 80 -6.19 20.17 -0.41
CA PHE A 80 -5.76 19.41 0.77
C PHE A 80 -5.38 20.28 1.97
N ALA A 81 -5.12 21.58 1.77
CA ALA A 81 -4.96 22.55 2.84
C ALA A 81 -6.31 23.10 3.37
N SER A 82 -7.43 22.74 2.75
CA SER A 82 -8.77 23.23 3.13
C SER A 82 -9.50 22.28 4.08
N CYS A 83 -10.64 22.74 4.63
CA CYS A 83 -11.54 21.88 5.40
C CYS A 83 -12.28 20.82 4.57
N GLU A 84 -12.24 20.92 3.23
CA GLU A 84 -12.88 19.98 2.31
C GLU A 84 -12.01 18.74 2.01
N ALA A 85 -10.74 18.76 2.43
CA ALA A 85 -9.72 17.77 2.12
C ALA A 85 -10.18 16.33 2.38
N SER A 86 -10.72 16.05 3.57
CA SER A 86 -11.17 14.70 3.95
C SER A 86 -12.35 14.23 3.12
N ASN A 87 -13.34 15.10 2.86
CA ASN A 87 -14.52 14.73 2.08
C ASN A 87 -14.13 14.43 0.63
N PHE A 88 -13.32 15.31 0.02
CA PHE A 88 -12.80 15.08 -1.32
C PHE A 88 -12.03 13.77 -1.43
N LEU A 89 -11.18 13.47 -0.45
CA LEU A 89 -10.37 12.24 -0.46
C LEU A 89 -11.26 10.98 -0.40
N VAL A 90 -12.30 10.98 0.45
CA VAL A 90 -13.26 9.87 0.57
C VAL A 90 -14.11 9.75 -0.70
N ASP A 91 -14.60 10.86 -1.25
CA ASP A 91 -15.39 10.86 -2.48
C ASP A 91 -14.58 10.31 -3.68
N LEU A 92 -13.31 10.71 -3.78
CA LEU A 92 -12.40 10.19 -4.80
C LEU A 92 -12.13 8.69 -4.59
N TRP A 93 -11.94 8.25 -3.34
CA TRP A 93 -11.77 6.83 -3.02
C TRP A 93 -13.01 6.04 -3.45
N ASP A 94 -14.20 6.48 -3.08
CA ASP A 94 -15.43 5.79 -3.44
C ASP A 94 -15.70 5.76 -4.94
N GLU A 95 -15.33 6.82 -5.68
CA GLU A 95 -15.42 6.84 -7.14
C GLU A 95 -14.49 5.80 -7.79
N VAL A 96 -13.24 5.69 -7.34
CA VAL A 96 -12.33 4.64 -7.82
C VAL A 96 -12.83 3.25 -7.44
N GLY A 97 -13.37 3.10 -6.23
CA GLY A 97 -13.93 1.85 -5.73
C GLY A 97 -15.08 1.32 -6.56
N ARG A 98 -15.96 2.20 -7.06
CA ARG A 98 -17.07 1.85 -7.96
C ARG A 98 -16.62 1.25 -9.29
N ALA A 99 -15.43 1.63 -9.77
CA ALA A 99 -14.85 1.09 -11.00
C ALA A 99 -14.04 -0.21 -10.77
N CYS A 100 -13.83 -0.61 -9.52
CA CYS A 100 -13.03 -1.78 -9.16
C CYS A 100 -13.90 -3.03 -8.94
N PRO A 101 -13.33 -4.25 -9.06
CA PRO A 101 -14.06 -5.49 -8.79
C PRO A 101 -14.61 -5.59 -7.36
N CYS A 102 -13.92 -4.95 -6.40
CA CYS A 102 -14.31 -4.90 -5.01
C CYS A 102 -14.12 -3.48 -4.48
N HIS A 103 -15.18 -2.90 -3.94
CA HIS A 103 -15.15 -1.58 -3.30
C HIS A 103 -14.73 -1.75 -1.84
N LEU A 104 -13.48 -1.41 -1.55
CA LEU A 104 -12.95 -1.35 -0.19
C LEU A 104 -13.50 -0.13 0.56
N PRO A 105 -13.82 -0.25 1.85
CA PRO A 105 -14.34 0.87 2.62
C PRO A 105 -13.22 1.84 3.00
N ALA A 106 -13.57 3.09 3.33
CA ALA A 106 -12.61 4.17 3.52
C ALA A 106 -12.01 4.23 4.94
N GLU A 107 -12.32 3.31 5.85
CA GLU A 107 -11.78 3.35 7.21
C GLU A 107 -10.25 3.24 7.19
N GLY A 108 -9.60 4.19 7.88
CA GLY A 108 -8.15 4.31 7.87
C GLY A 108 -7.61 5.28 6.82
N LEU A 109 -8.41 5.69 5.83
CA LEU A 109 -8.07 6.76 4.92
C LEU A 109 -8.07 8.11 5.66
N GLY A 110 -7.08 8.96 5.42
CA GLY A 110 -7.02 10.28 6.01
C GLY A 110 -5.97 11.17 5.38
N VAL A 111 -6.09 12.47 5.62
CA VAL A 111 -5.17 13.50 5.12
C VAL A 111 -4.78 14.45 6.23
N SER A 112 -3.52 14.87 6.25
CA SER A 112 -3.00 15.90 7.14
C SER A 112 -1.94 16.76 6.43
N LEU A 113 -1.73 17.97 6.93
CA LEU A 113 -0.54 18.76 6.62
C LEU A 113 0.51 18.48 7.68
N GLU A 114 1.73 18.17 7.24
CA GLU A 114 2.82 17.77 8.13
C GLU A 114 4.08 18.58 7.82
N GLU A 115 4.76 19.03 8.87
CA GLU A 115 6.07 19.64 8.73
C GLU A 115 7.13 18.56 8.51
N VAL A 116 8.06 18.81 7.59
CA VAL A 116 9.16 17.90 7.28
C VAL A 116 10.48 18.63 7.50
N PRO A 117 11.41 18.07 8.31
CA PRO A 117 12.72 18.66 8.50
C PRO A 117 13.45 18.90 7.17
N GLY A 118 13.91 20.13 6.97
CA GLY A 118 14.64 20.54 5.76
C GLY A 118 13.76 21.07 4.63
N LEU A 119 12.43 21.11 4.80
CA LEU A 119 11.51 21.75 3.86
C LEU A 119 10.92 23.03 4.44
N ASP A 120 10.73 24.03 3.58
CA ASP A 120 10.14 25.32 3.94
C ASP A 120 8.60 25.29 3.90
N GLU A 121 8.01 24.37 3.13
CA GLU A 121 6.56 24.23 2.95
C GLU A 121 6.05 22.92 3.56
N PRO A 122 4.85 22.92 4.18
CA PRO A 122 4.26 21.70 4.72
C PRO A 122 3.93 20.70 3.61
N VAL A 123 4.06 19.42 3.93
CA VAL A 123 3.76 18.30 3.04
C VAL A 123 2.33 17.82 3.30
N VAL A 124 1.59 17.54 2.22
CA VAL A 124 0.32 16.82 2.35
C VAL A 124 0.63 15.34 2.55
N LEU A 125 0.27 14.81 3.71
CA LEU A 125 0.39 13.39 4.02
C LEU A 125 -0.98 12.72 3.93
N ILE A 126 -1.08 11.71 3.09
CA ILE A 126 -2.24 10.85 2.94
C ILE A 126 -1.91 9.51 3.59
N ARG A 127 -2.74 9.08 4.55
CA ARG A 127 -2.70 7.76 5.17
C ARG A 127 -3.76 6.90 4.49
N PHE A 128 -3.38 5.68 4.12
CA PHE A 128 -4.31 4.72 3.53
C PHE A 128 -4.88 3.76 4.58
N PRO A 129 -5.97 3.04 4.26
CA PRO A 129 -6.34 1.82 4.96
C PRO A 129 -5.15 0.87 5.06
N ASP A 130 -5.10 0.09 6.15
CA ASP A 130 -3.97 -0.80 6.43
C ASP A 130 -3.70 -1.73 5.23
N PRO A 131 -2.45 -1.80 4.76
CA PRO A 131 -2.14 -2.64 3.62
C PRO A 131 -2.13 -4.12 4.02
N GLU A 132 -2.66 -4.96 3.14
CA GLU A 132 -2.76 -6.41 3.33
C GLU A 132 -1.78 -7.18 2.45
N ILE A 133 -1.52 -6.66 1.25
CA ILE A 133 -0.67 -7.32 0.25
C ILE A 133 0.28 -6.30 -0.41
N PRO A 134 1.50 -6.72 -0.79
CA PRO A 134 2.34 -5.88 -1.64
C PRO A 134 1.74 -5.69 -3.05
N PRO A 135 1.87 -4.51 -3.67
CA PRO A 135 2.55 -3.31 -3.16
C PRO A 135 1.57 -2.24 -2.62
N GLU A 136 0.64 -2.59 -1.74
CA GLU A 136 -0.27 -1.58 -1.16
C GLU A 136 0.49 -0.53 -0.32
N ALA A 137 0.05 0.73 -0.40
CA ALA A 137 0.69 1.84 0.29
C ALA A 137 0.21 2.00 1.74
N HIS A 138 1.13 2.32 2.66
CA HIS A 138 0.81 2.83 3.99
C HIS A 138 0.53 4.33 3.95
N PHE A 139 1.37 5.07 3.22
CA PHE A 139 1.30 6.52 3.11
C PHE A 139 1.60 6.98 1.68
N LEU A 140 1.07 8.16 1.33
CA LEU A 140 1.48 8.95 0.18
C LEU A 140 1.77 10.38 0.64
N ALA A 141 2.85 10.97 0.17
CA ALA A 141 3.22 12.35 0.45
C ALA A 141 3.25 13.17 -0.84
N LEU A 142 2.50 14.29 -0.87
CA LEU A 142 2.62 15.32 -1.90
C LEU A 142 3.46 16.46 -1.33
N VAL A 143 4.65 16.62 -1.88
CA VAL A 143 5.63 17.60 -1.44
C VAL A 143 5.59 18.79 -2.40
N PRO A 144 5.19 19.99 -1.94
CA PRO A 144 5.33 21.20 -2.74
C PRO A 144 6.78 21.38 -3.18
N TRP A 145 6.99 21.62 -4.48
CA TRP A 145 8.34 21.75 -5.01
C TRP A 145 8.42 22.89 -6.01
N THR A 146 9.50 23.66 -5.94
CA THR A 146 9.73 24.75 -6.89
C THR A 146 10.98 24.45 -7.69
N GLU A 147 10.81 24.14 -8.99
CA GLU A 147 11.95 24.00 -9.89
C GLU A 147 12.67 25.34 -10.03
N ARG A 148 13.96 25.36 -9.69
CA ARG A 148 14.85 26.49 -9.97
C ARG A 148 15.06 26.59 -11.48
N ARG A 149 14.30 27.46 -12.15
CA ARG A 149 14.54 27.75 -13.56
C ARG A 149 15.80 28.59 -13.73
N PHE A 150 16.68 28.15 -14.62
CA PHE A 150 17.74 28.97 -15.20
C PHE A 150 17.14 29.85 -16.31
N LEU A 151 17.62 31.11 -16.44
CA LEU A 151 17.23 32.11 -17.47
C LEU A 151 15.88 32.84 -17.28
N GLY A 152 15.66 33.52 -16.15
CA GLY A 152 14.70 34.64 -16.06
C GLY A 152 13.21 34.30 -16.19
N LEU A 153 12.85 33.02 -16.22
CA LEU A 153 11.47 32.55 -16.21
C LEU A 153 10.99 32.40 -14.76
N TRP A 154 9.74 32.81 -14.50
CA TRP A 154 9.09 32.62 -13.21
C TRP A 154 9.11 31.13 -12.82
N PRO A 155 9.45 30.80 -11.55
CA PRO A 155 9.39 29.43 -11.06
C PRO A 155 7.97 28.88 -11.27
N ARG A 156 7.88 27.67 -11.82
CA ARG A 156 6.60 26.95 -11.85
C ARG A 156 6.55 26.08 -10.61
N PRO A 157 5.53 26.23 -9.74
CA PRO A 157 5.34 25.25 -8.70
C PRO A 157 4.99 23.93 -9.35
N THR A 158 5.63 22.92 -8.81
CA THR A 158 5.55 21.53 -9.14
C THR A 158 5.23 20.78 -7.84
N LEU A 159 5.14 19.47 -7.92
CA LEU A 159 5.06 18.63 -6.75
C LEU A 159 5.96 17.42 -6.94
N ARG A 160 6.43 16.85 -5.84
CA ARG A 160 6.98 15.48 -5.81
C ARG A 160 6.00 14.59 -5.08
N CYS A 161 5.79 13.36 -5.57
CA CYS A 161 4.80 12.44 -5.04
C CYS A 161 5.50 11.16 -4.59
N PHE A 162 5.46 10.87 -3.29
CA PHE A 162 6.14 9.70 -2.71
C PHE A 162 5.15 8.72 -2.10
N THR A 163 5.43 7.43 -2.18
CA THR A 163 4.68 6.37 -1.50
C THR A 163 5.58 5.60 -0.55
N LEU A 164 5.01 5.18 0.59
CA LEU A 164 5.60 4.15 1.44
C LEU A 164 4.82 2.85 1.28
N GLU A 165 5.32 1.94 0.45
CA GLU A 165 4.63 0.72 0.03
C GLU A 165 4.98 -0.47 0.91
N GLN A 166 4.03 -1.38 1.09
CA GLN A 166 4.29 -2.70 1.65
C GLN A 166 5.04 -3.55 0.62
N GLY A 167 6.17 -4.12 1.02
CA GLY A 167 7.00 -4.98 0.21
C GLY A 167 7.29 -6.32 0.89
N ILE A 168 7.94 -7.22 0.14
CA ILE A 168 8.47 -8.49 0.65
C ILE A 168 9.97 -8.55 0.40
N ARG A 169 10.75 -9.04 1.37
CA ARG A 169 12.18 -9.36 1.17
C ARG A 169 12.36 -10.66 0.40
N LEU A 170 13.47 -10.81 -0.32
CA LEU A 170 13.80 -12.03 -1.06
C LEU A 170 13.86 -13.29 -0.17
N GLY A 171 14.18 -13.14 1.12
CA GLY A 171 14.16 -14.23 2.11
C GLY A 171 12.81 -14.45 2.81
N GLY A 172 11.76 -13.77 2.36
CA GLY A 172 10.48 -13.70 3.06
C GLY A 172 10.43 -12.62 4.13
N GLY A 173 9.23 -12.36 4.65
CA GLY A 173 8.96 -11.29 5.62
C GLY A 173 8.63 -9.95 4.97
N LEU A 174 7.77 -9.20 5.66
CA LEU A 174 7.32 -7.88 5.22
C LEU A 174 8.41 -6.83 5.42
N ARG A 175 8.46 -5.89 4.49
CA ARG A 175 9.24 -4.66 4.57
C ARG A 175 8.40 -3.50 4.07
N THR A 176 8.91 -2.29 4.20
CA THR A 176 8.40 -1.14 3.46
C THR A 176 9.36 -0.79 2.33
N VAL A 177 8.85 -0.08 1.33
CA VAL A 177 9.61 0.40 0.18
C VAL A 177 9.26 1.86 -0.03
N LEU A 178 10.27 2.71 -0.12
CA LEU A 178 10.07 4.12 -0.45
C LEU A 178 10.11 4.27 -1.98
N CYS A 179 9.09 4.90 -2.54
CA CYS A 179 9.03 5.15 -3.97
C CYS A 179 8.66 6.60 -4.29
N GLU A 180 8.98 7.04 -5.49
CA GLU A 180 8.52 8.31 -6.07
C GLU A 180 7.80 8.07 -7.39
N TRP A 181 6.70 8.80 -7.57
CA TRP A 181 5.95 8.92 -8.79
C TRP A 181 6.32 10.22 -9.48
N SER A 182 6.49 10.16 -10.81
CA SER A 182 6.81 11.32 -11.64
C SER A 182 6.04 11.23 -12.96
N PRO A 183 5.61 12.35 -13.57
CA PRO A 183 5.04 12.32 -14.90
C PRO A 183 6.04 11.78 -15.92
N GLU A 184 5.59 10.96 -16.87
CA GLU A 184 6.45 10.58 -17.97
C GLU A 184 6.79 11.76 -18.88
N LYS A 185 8.03 11.82 -19.39
CA LYS A 185 8.51 12.92 -20.26
C LYS A 185 7.70 13.10 -21.55
N LYS A 186 6.97 12.07 -21.99
CA LYS A 186 6.13 12.08 -23.20
C LYS A 186 4.66 12.43 -22.93
N GLY A 187 4.29 12.71 -21.67
CA GLY A 187 2.98 13.21 -21.29
C GLY A 187 1.90 12.14 -21.11
N GLU A 188 2.22 10.86 -21.25
CA GLU A 188 1.28 9.75 -21.04
C GLU A 188 1.80 8.86 -19.91
N GLY A 189 1.11 8.88 -18.76
CA GLY A 189 1.40 7.99 -17.64
C GLY A 189 2.39 8.52 -16.61
N LEU A 190 2.78 7.62 -15.70
CA LEU A 190 3.60 7.90 -14.54
C LEU A 190 4.78 6.93 -14.48
N ASN A 191 5.96 7.47 -14.24
CA ASN A 191 7.16 6.71 -13.93
C ASN A 191 7.29 6.48 -12.42
N HIS A 192 7.63 5.24 -12.04
CA HIS A 192 7.75 4.78 -10.66
C HIS A 192 9.21 4.48 -10.31
N THR A 193 9.80 5.30 -9.46
CA THR A 193 11.19 5.14 -8.99
C THR A 193 11.21 4.52 -7.60
N ASN A 194 11.88 3.38 -7.45
CA ASN A 194 12.02 2.68 -6.18
C ASN A 194 13.37 3.03 -5.51
N TYR A 195 13.33 3.56 -4.29
CA TYR A 195 14.51 3.96 -3.51
C TYR A 195 15.04 2.86 -2.57
N GLY A 196 14.52 1.65 -2.68
CA GLY A 196 14.88 0.51 -1.84
C GLY A 196 14.08 0.45 -0.54
N ASP A 197 14.72 -0.06 0.52
CA ASP A 197 14.07 -0.27 1.81
C ASP A 197 13.59 1.08 2.40
N GLY A 198 12.32 1.12 2.79
CA GLY A 198 11.72 2.24 3.48
C GLY A 198 11.89 2.17 5.01
N PRO A 199 11.53 3.24 5.73
CA PRO A 199 11.43 3.23 7.19
C PRO A 199 10.26 2.36 7.66
N ALA A 200 10.18 2.07 8.96
CA ALA A 200 8.99 1.46 9.55
C ALA A 200 7.71 2.26 9.14
N PRO A 201 6.54 1.61 9.01
CA PRO A 201 5.30 2.24 8.53
C PRO A 201 4.67 3.14 9.60
N GLN A 202 5.43 4.14 10.04
CA GLN A 202 5.08 5.12 11.04
C GLN A 202 5.21 6.49 10.40
N ARG A 203 4.17 7.32 10.56
CA ARG A 203 4.11 8.68 10.00
C ARG A 203 5.41 9.46 10.22
N ARG A 204 5.92 9.52 11.45
CA ARG A 204 7.14 10.26 11.78
C ARG A 204 8.36 9.74 11.03
N ALA A 205 8.57 8.42 11.01
CA ALA A 205 9.72 7.80 10.37
C ALA A 205 9.68 8.00 8.84
N PHE A 206 8.48 8.00 8.25
CA PHE A 206 8.29 8.32 6.83
C PHE A 206 8.68 9.77 6.52
N LEU A 207 8.17 10.74 7.28
CA LEU A 207 8.48 12.16 7.09
C LEU A 207 9.98 12.47 7.30
N GLU A 208 10.60 11.89 8.33
CA GLU A 208 12.06 12.01 8.55
C GLU A 208 12.87 11.46 7.37
N ARG A 209 12.44 10.31 6.80
CA ARG A 209 13.11 9.74 5.63
C ARG A 209 12.95 10.64 4.39
N LEU A 210 11.78 11.25 4.19
CA LEU A 210 11.56 12.19 3.09
C LEU A 210 12.47 13.42 3.22
N GLY A 211 12.55 14.02 4.40
CA GLY A 211 13.43 15.17 4.64
C GLY A 211 14.90 14.86 4.31
N ALA A 212 15.38 13.69 4.73
CA ALA A 212 16.74 13.23 4.40
C ALA A 212 16.94 13.06 2.87
N LEU A 213 16.02 12.37 2.19
CA LEU A 213 16.10 12.15 0.74
C LEU A 213 16.08 13.46 -0.06
N LEU A 214 15.25 14.41 0.35
CA LEU A 214 15.08 15.69 -0.34
C LEU A 214 16.25 16.66 -0.09
N SER A 215 17.00 16.47 1.00
CA SER A 215 18.21 17.25 1.30
C SER A 215 19.43 16.78 0.50
N GLU A 216 19.40 15.56 -0.04
CA GLU A 216 20.48 14.97 -0.86
C GLU A 216 20.34 15.28 -2.36
N ALA A 217 19.19 15.81 -2.79
CA ALA A 217 18.81 16.04 -4.19
C ALA A 217 19.10 17.48 -4.65
#